data_AF-A0A3M1QAR3-F1
#
_entry.id   AF-A0A3M1QAR3-F1
#
_cell.length_a   1.000
_cell.length_b   1.000
_cell.length_c   1.000
_cell.angle_alpha   90.00
_cell.angle_beta   90.00
_cell.angle_gamma   90.00
#
_symmetry.space_group_name_H-M   'P 1'
#
loop_
_entity.id
_entity.type
_entity.pdbx_description
1 polymer ?
#
loop_
_entity_poly.entity_id
_entity_poly.type
_entity_poly.pdbx_seq_one_letter_code
_entity_poly.pdbx_strand_id
1 'polypeptide(L)'
;MQDSGKKVNYGFVSDLFVTRRPNKDTIILGGVDEQKEKWTRLLSPRAAQMLWFHLTQILYPDKSDMVTALVATTPLRTPHLPTITTHTNIITSDPAAIEVTGWAGEFTWDMLLSDYEARRLWTALDLALFPSGWQDETE
;
A
#
# COMPACT_ATOMS: atom_id res chain seq x y z
N MET A 1 0.79 -23.43 23.15
CA MET A 1 -0.46 -22.76 22.71
C MET A 1 -0.03 -21.72 21.70
N GLN A 2 -0.17 -22.02 20.39
CA GLN A 2 0.28 -21.12 19.32
C GLN A 2 -0.76 -20.03 19.15
N ASP A 3 -0.36 -18.78 19.37
CA ASP A 3 -1.19 -17.61 19.15
C ASP A 3 -1.29 -17.41 17.63
N SER A 4 -2.38 -17.87 17.04
CA SER A 4 -2.65 -17.69 15.62
C SER A 4 -3.02 -16.22 15.40
N GLY A 5 -2.01 -15.39 15.06
CA GLY A 5 -2.24 -14.04 14.58
C GLY A 5 -3.38 -14.02 13.56
N LYS A 6 -4.37 -13.15 13.77
CA LYS A 6 -5.61 -13.17 12.97
C LYS A 6 -5.28 -12.72 11.55
N LYS A 7 -5.22 -13.68 10.63
CA LYS A 7 -5.02 -13.47 9.19
C LYS A 7 -6.35 -13.18 8.50
N VAL A 8 -6.39 -12.13 7.69
CA VAL A 8 -7.55 -11.77 6.85
C VAL A 8 -7.13 -11.85 5.38
N ASN A 9 -7.84 -12.63 4.59
CA ASN A 9 -7.65 -12.73 3.15
C ASN A 9 -8.87 -12.09 2.47
N TYR A 10 -8.64 -11.15 1.55
CA TYR A 10 -9.68 -10.45 0.81
C TYR A 10 -9.92 -11.00 -0.60
N GLY A 11 -9.11 -11.95 -1.06
CA GLY A 11 -9.13 -12.43 -2.44
C GLY A 11 -8.85 -11.30 -3.44
N PHE A 12 -9.45 -11.40 -4.63
CA PHE A 12 -9.40 -10.34 -5.62
C PHE A 12 -10.23 -9.13 -5.17
N VAL A 13 -9.57 -7.98 -5.06
CA VAL A 13 -10.20 -6.74 -4.62
C VAL A 13 -10.50 -5.82 -5.80
N SER A 14 -11.52 -4.99 -5.63
CA SER A 14 -11.93 -3.97 -6.60
C SER A 14 -12.31 -2.67 -5.91
N ASP A 15 -12.55 -1.62 -6.71
CA ASP A 15 -12.97 -0.30 -6.24
C ASP A 15 -12.03 0.28 -5.17
N LEU A 16 -10.72 0.07 -5.38
CA LEU A 16 -9.71 0.54 -4.46
C LEU A 16 -9.67 2.06 -4.39
N PHE A 17 -9.53 2.57 -3.17
CA PHE A 17 -9.34 3.98 -2.88
C PHE A 17 -8.29 4.18 -1.81
N VAL A 18 -7.63 5.34 -1.89
CA VAL A 18 -6.63 5.78 -0.92
C VAL A 18 -6.94 7.19 -0.49
N THR A 19 -6.87 7.47 0.82
CA THR A 19 -7.11 8.82 1.35
C THR A 19 -6.16 9.11 2.51
N ARG A 20 -5.53 10.29 2.49
CA ARG A 20 -4.70 10.76 3.60
C ARG A 20 -5.58 11.44 4.66
N ARG A 21 -5.43 11.05 5.94
CA ARG A 21 -6.09 11.77 7.04
C ARG A 21 -5.26 13.01 7.41
N PRO A 22 -5.84 14.23 7.38
CA PRO A 22 -5.11 15.48 7.64
C PRO A 22 -4.42 15.56 9.01
N ASN A 23 -5.02 14.94 10.04
CA ASN A 23 -4.62 15.19 11.45
C ASN A 23 -3.83 14.05 12.11
N LYS A 24 -3.64 12.92 11.45
CA LYS A 24 -3.04 11.72 12.06
C LYS A 24 -1.84 11.14 11.30
N ASP A 25 -1.47 11.76 10.18
CA ASP A 25 -0.44 11.25 9.27
C ASP A 25 -0.61 9.75 9.00
N THR A 26 -1.85 9.34 8.74
CA THR A 26 -2.21 7.95 8.41
C THR A 26 -2.89 7.94 7.06
N ILE A 27 -2.58 6.93 6.26
CA ILE A 27 -3.23 6.67 4.98
C ILE A 27 -4.33 5.63 5.21
N ILE A 28 -5.53 5.88 4.70
CA ILE A 28 -6.58 4.88 4.61
C ILE A 28 -6.46 4.21 3.24
N LEU A 29 -6.38 2.89 3.24
CA LEU A 29 -6.58 2.04 2.06
C LEU A 29 -7.91 1.31 2.24
N GLY A 30 -8.74 1.26 1.21
CA GLY A 30 -9.97 0.47 1.26
C GLY A 30 -10.44 0.08 -0.13
N GLY A 31 -11.46 -0.76 -0.16
CA GLY A 31 -12.06 -1.26 -1.38
C GLY A 31 -13.16 -2.26 -1.08
N VAL A 32 -13.42 -3.10 -2.06
CA VAL A 32 -14.40 -4.18 -2.03
C VAL A 32 -13.64 -5.50 -2.20
N ASP A 33 -13.97 -6.51 -1.40
CA ASP A 33 -13.37 -7.85 -1.50
C ASP A 33 -14.13 -8.77 -2.47
N GLU A 34 -13.66 -10.01 -2.63
CA GLU A 34 -14.25 -10.99 -3.54
C GLU A 34 -15.71 -11.35 -3.17
N GLN A 35 -16.09 -11.18 -1.90
CA GLN A 35 -17.44 -11.40 -1.39
C GLN A 35 -18.33 -10.15 -1.53
N LYS A 36 -17.81 -9.08 -2.14
CA LYS A 36 -18.43 -7.77 -2.30
C LYS A 36 -18.62 -7.02 -0.98
N GLU A 37 -17.86 -7.37 0.05
CA GLU A 37 -17.86 -6.66 1.31
C GLU A 37 -16.85 -5.50 1.28
N LYS A 38 -17.23 -4.38 1.90
CA LYS A 38 -16.36 -3.21 2.00
C LYS A 38 -15.37 -3.40 3.13
N TRP A 39 -14.10 -3.10 2.86
CA TRP A 39 -13.05 -3.18 3.86
C TRP A 39 -12.20 -1.91 3.87
N THR A 40 -11.56 -1.65 5.01
CA THR A 40 -10.55 -0.59 5.15
C THR A 40 -9.40 -1.04 6.03
N ARG A 41 -8.21 -0.51 5.75
CA ARG A 41 -6.99 -0.65 6.53
C ARG A 41 -6.31 0.71 6.68
N LEU A 42 -5.78 0.93 7.86
CA LEU A 42 -4.92 2.09 8.13
C LEU A 42 -3.49 1.68 7.83
N LEU A 43 -2.81 2.48 7.01
CA LEU A 43 -1.39 2.37 6.72
C LEU A 43 -0.66 3.52 7.40
N SER A 44 0.50 3.21 7.97
CA SER A 44 1.49 4.25 8.26
C SER A 44 1.98 4.89 6.94
N PRO A 45 2.49 6.13 6.97
CA PRO A 45 3.03 6.78 5.78
C PRO A 45 4.11 5.92 5.11
N ARG A 46 4.98 5.30 5.92
CA ARG A 46 6.02 4.40 5.44
C ARG A 46 5.45 3.17 4.72
N ALA A 47 4.46 2.51 5.31
CA ALA A 47 3.83 1.34 4.68
C ALA A 47 3.16 1.70 3.35
N ALA A 48 2.52 2.88 3.27
CA ALA A 48 1.95 3.38 2.02
C ALA A 48 3.03 3.72 0.98
N GLN A 49 4.13 4.36 1.39
CA GLN A 49 5.26 4.64 0.49
C GLN A 49 5.94 3.36 -0.02
N MET A 50 6.16 2.37 0.83
CA MET A 50 6.72 1.08 0.42
C MET A 50 5.80 0.35 -0.57
N LEU A 51 4.49 0.37 -0.33
CA LEU A 51 3.50 -0.19 -1.25
C LEU A 51 3.54 0.51 -2.61
N TRP A 52 3.56 1.85 -2.61
CA TRP A 52 3.67 2.65 -3.83
C TRP A 52 4.99 2.38 -4.58
N PHE A 53 6.11 2.29 -3.84
CA PHE A 53 7.42 1.99 -4.39
C PHE A 53 7.45 0.63 -5.09
N HIS A 54 6.98 -0.43 -4.41
CA HIS A 54 6.93 -1.77 -5.00
C HIS A 54 6.00 -1.86 -6.20
N LEU A 55 4.82 -1.22 -6.14
CA LEU A 55 3.94 -1.12 -7.32
C LEU A 55 4.63 -0.38 -8.48
N THR A 56 5.43 0.64 -8.19
CA THR A 56 6.17 1.36 -9.23
C THR A 56 7.21 0.46 -9.91
N GLN A 57 7.96 -0.32 -9.13
CA GLN A 57 8.94 -1.27 -9.67
C GLN A 57 8.28 -2.33 -10.58
N ILE A 58 7.07 -2.78 -10.23
CA ILE A 58 6.34 -3.80 -10.99
C ILE A 58 5.69 -3.19 -12.25
N LEU A 59 5.00 -2.05 -12.11
CA LEU A 59 4.20 -1.47 -13.19
C LEU A 59 5.01 -0.59 -14.16
N TYR A 60 6.12 -0.02 -13.68
CA TYR A 60 6.96 0.94 -14.40
C TYR A 60 8.45 0.67 -14.13
N PRO A 61 8.98 -0.50 -14.54
CA PRO A 61 10.36 -0.90 -14.24
C PRO A 61 11.39 0.11 -14.76
N ASP A 62 11.15 0.72 -15.93
CA ASP A 62 12.02 1.74 -16.53
C ASP A 62 12.11 3.05 -15.72
N LYS A 63 11.20 3.26 -14.75
CA LYS A 63 11.16 4.45 -13.88
C LYS A 63 11.64 4.15 -12.45
N SER A 64 12.01 2.91 -12.15
CA SER A 64 12.32 2.44 -10.80
C SER A 64 13.58 3.06 -10.18
N ASP A 65 14.58 3.41 -11.01
CA ASP A 65 15.84 4.01 -10.56
C ASP A 65 15.63 5.41 -9.95
N MET A 66 14.76 6.24 -10.55
CA MET A 66 14.43 7.58 -10.03
C MET A 66 13.70 7.52 -8.68
N VAL A 67 12.95 6.45 -8.46
CA VAL A 67 12.00 6.30 -7.35
C VAL A 67 12.69 5.74 -6.09
N THR A 68 13.80 5.03 -6.26
CA THR A 68 14.60 4.45 -5.16
C THR A 68 15.25 5.53 -4.28
N ALA A 69 15.66 6.66 -4.87
CA ALA A 69 16.27 7.77 -4.14
C ALA A 69 15.33 8.40 -3.10
N LEU A 70 14.02 8.44 -3.37
CA LEU A 70 13.04 9.14 -2.54
C LEU A 70 12.67 8.34 -1.27
N VAL A 71 12.64 7.01 -1.36
CA VAL A 71 12.32 6.13 -0.23
C VAL A 71 13.47 6.09 0.79
N ALA A 72 14.72 6.24 0.33
CA ALA A 72 15.90 6.23 1.19
C ALA A 72 15.93 7.40 2.19
N THR A 73 15.28 8.52 1.86
CA THR A 73 15.32 9.75 2.66
C THR A 73 14.11 9.96 3.58
N THR A 74 13.11 9.09 3.56
CA THR A 74 11.91 9.28 4.41
C THR A 74 12.22 9.04 5.90
N PRO A 75 11.96 10.01 6.80
CA PRO A 75 12.21 9.86 8.23
C PRO A 75 11.34 8.75 8.87
N LEU A 76 11.99 7.90 9.67
CA LEU A 76 11.40 6.82 10.45
C LEU A 76 10.68 7.38 11.69
N ARG A 77 9.44 7.85 11.56
CA ARG A 77 8.54 8.03 12.72
C ARG A 77 7.32 7.16 12.52
N THR A 78 7.29 6.01 13.20
CA THR A 78 6.14 5.10 13.15
C THR A 78 5.48 5.09 14.52
N PRO A 79 4.23 5.58 14.66
CA PRO A 79 3.48 5.36 15.90
C PRO A 79 3.23 3.85 16.03
N HIS A 80 3.70 3.26 17.14
CA HIS A 80 3.52 1.84 17.43
C HIS A 80 2.08 1.62 17.92
N LEU A 81 1.15 1.47 16.97
CA LEU A 81 -0.25 1.18 17.22
C LEU A 81 -0.61 -0.16 16.56
N PRO A 82 -1.19 -1.12 17.31
CA PRO A 82 -1.43 -2.48 16.81
C PRO A 82 -2.47 -2.54 15.67
N THR A 83 -3.22 -1.47 15.44
CA THR A 83 -4.22 -1.37 14.36
C THR A 83 -3.70 -0.69 13.09
N ILE A 84 -2.47 -0.17 13.10
CA ILE A 84 -1.87 0.51 11.96
C ILE A 84 -0.93 -0.47 11.25
N THR A 85 -1.12 -0.61 9.95
CA THR A 85 -0.22 -1.37 9.09
C THR A 85 1.11 -0.64 8.99
N THR A 86 2.16 -1.29 9.47
CA THR A 86 3.52 -0.73 9.55
C THR A 86 4.42 -1.24 8.43
N HIS A 87 4.11 -2.43 7.90
CA HIS A 87 4.86 -3.06 6.82
C HIS A 87 3.90 -3.54 5.75
N THR A 88 4.34 -3.44 4.50
CA THR A 88 3.67 -3.99 3.31
C THR A 88 4.73 -4.68 2.46
N ASN A 89 4.33 -5.76 1.80
CA ASN A 89 5.17 -6.48 0.86
C ASN A 89 4.32 -6.87 -0.35
N ILE A 90 4.98 -6.99 -1.50
CA ILE A 90 4.34 -7.46 -2.72
C ILE A 90 5.04 -8.73 -3.16
N ILE A 91 4.26 -9.78 -3.41
CA ILE A 91 4.76 -11.02 -3.99
C ILE A 91 4.06 -11.19 -5.34
N THR A 92 4.86 -11.24 -6.42
CA THR A 92 4.37 -11.61 -7.74
C THR A 92 4.50 -13.13 -7.90
N SER A 93 3.49 -13.84 -7.42
CA SER A 93 3.43 -15.32 -7.48
C SER A 93 2.96 -15.83 -8.84
N ASP A 94 2.17 -15.02 -9.55
CA ASP A 94 1.52 -15.34 -10.82
C ASP A 94 1.63 -14.13 -11.78
N PRO A 95 1.97 -14.30 -13.07
CA PRO A 95 1.96 -13.19 -14.03
C PRO A 95 0.60 -12.46 -14.15
N ALA A 96 -0.51 -13.10 -13.76
CA ALA A 96 -1.85 -12.53 -13.85
C ALA A 96 -2.32 -11.79 -12.58
N ALA A 97 -1.60 -11.91 -11.46
CA ALA A 97 -2.04 -11.33 -10.18
C ALA A 97 -0.88 -10.86 -9.29
N ILE A 98 -1.05 -9.69 -8.70
CA ILE A 98 -0.12 -9.10 -7.74
C ILE A 98 -0.68 -9.33 -6.34
N GLU A 99 0.02 -10.10 -5.52
CA GLU A 99 -0.36 -10.32 -4.11
C GLU A 99 0.27 -9.24 -3.23
N VAL A 100 -0.57 -8.55 -2.45
CA VAL A 100 -0.13 -7.56 -1.48
C VAL A 100 -0.43 -8.06 -0.08
N THR A 101 0.59 -8.12 0.77
CA THR A 101 0.47 -8.47 2.18
C THR A 101 0.81 -7.27 3.06
N GLY A 102 0.03 -7.04 4.12
CA GLY A 102 0.31 -6.02 5.13
C GLY A 102 0.29 -6.56 6.56
N TRP A 103 1.13 -5.97 7.42
CA TRP A 103 1.26 -6.32 8.83
C TRP A 103 0.96 -5.15 9.76
N ALA A 104 0.11 -5.38 10.75
CA ALA A 104 -0.22 -4.46 11.84
C ALA A 104 -0.07 -5.21 13.19
N GLY A 105 1.10 -5.11 13.83
CA GLY A 105 1.44 -5.98 14.97
C GLY A 105 1.39 -7.45 14.57
N GLU A 106 0.63 -8.26 15.32
CA GLU A 106 0.39 -9.69 15.03
C GLU A 106 -0.71 -9.93 13.97
N PHE A 107 -1.34 -8.87 13.45
CA PHE A 107 -2.39 -8.98 12.45
C PHE A 107 -1.80 -8.90 11.04
N THR A 108 -2.11 -9.89 10.21
CA THR A 108 -1.73 -9.93 8.80
C THR A 108 -2.96 -9.85 7.92
N TRP A 109 -2.87 -9.15 6.79
CA TRP A 109 -3.88 -9.19 5.76
C TRP A 109 -3.25 -9.34 4.38
N ASP A 110 -3.98 -9.95 3.46
CA ASP A 110 -3.56 -10.11 2.06
C ASP A 110 -4.70 -9.80 1.09
N MET A 111 -4.33 -9.32 -0.10
CA MET A 111 -5.24 -9.04 -1.21
C MET A 111 -4.56 -9.36 -2.54
N LEU A 112 -5.36 -9.74 -3.54
CA LEU A 112 -4.93 -9.98 -4.91
C LEU A 112 -5.39 -8.83 -5.80
N LEU A 113 -4.47 -8.33 -6.61
CA LEU A 113 -4.72 -7.25 -7.56
C LEU A 113 -4.60 -7.77 -8.98
N SER A 114 -5.57 -7.41 -9.83
CA SER A 114 -5.38 -7.42 -11.28
C SER A 114 -4.43 -6.29 -11.70
N ASP A 115 -3.87 -6.34 -12.90
CA ASP A 115 -3.06 -5.23 -13.45
C ASP A 115 -3.84 -3.90 -13.43
N TYR A 116 -5.13 -3.93 -13.77
CA TYR A 116 -6.00 -2.76 -13.75
C TYR A 116 -6.13 -2.15 -12.34
N GLU A 117 -6.44 -2.97 -11.33
CA GLU A 117 -6.57 -2.50 -9.95
C GLU A 117 -5.22 -2.11 -9.33
N ALA A 118 -4.13 -2.75 -9.74
CA ALA A 118 -2.78 -2.36 -9.34
C ALA A 118 -2.41 -0.95 -9.85
N ARG A 119 -2.73 -0.62 -11.11
CA ARG A 119 -2.52 0.73 -11.67
C ARG A 119 -3.40 1.78 -10.99
N ARG A 120 -4.66 1.44 -10.69
CA ARG A 120 -5.57 2.32 -9.94
C ARG A 120 -5.03 2.59 -8.54
N LEU A 121 -4.62 1.54 -7.83
CA LEU A 121 -4.04 1.64 -6.50
C LEU A 121 -2.77 2.49 -6.52
N TRP A 122 -1.88 2.26 -7.48
CA TRP A 122 -0.66 3.07 -7.65
C TRP A 122 -1.01 4.55 -7.82
N THR A 123 -1.94 4.87 -8.72
CA THR A 123 -2.38 6.26 -8.97
C THR A 123 -2.97 6.90 -7.71
N ALA A 124 -3.81 6.15 -6.98
CA ALA A 124 -4.42 6.64 -5.74
C ALA A 124 -3.39 6.87 -4.63
N LEU A 125 -2.38 6.01 -4.52
CA LEU A 125 -1.26 6.18 -3.60
C LEU A 125 -0.42 7.40 -3.97
N ASP A 126 -0.12 7.58 -5.26
CA ASP A 126 0.68 8.70 -5.75
C ASP A 126 0.05 10.05 -5.36
N LEU A 127 -1.24 10.22 -5.64
CA LEU A 127 -2.01 11.41 -5.26
C LEU A 127 -2.09 11.61 -3.74
N ALA A 128 -2.24 10.52 -2.98
CA ALA A 128 -2.38 10.61 -1.52
C ALA A 128 -1.05 10.93 -0.81
N LEU A 129 0.06 10.45 -1.35
CA LEU A 129 1.40 10.67 -0.80
C LEU A 129 2.01 11.98 -1.30
N PHE A 130 1.73 12.37 -2.54
CA PHE A 130 2.36 13.50 -3.24
C PHE A 130 1.30 14.40 -3.92
N PRO A 131 0.45 15.07 -3.13
CA PRO A 131 -0.67 15.86 -3.66
C PRO A 131 -0.25 17.08 -4.51
N SER A 132 1.01 17.51 -4.41
CA SER A 132 1.57 18.61 -5.22
C SER A 132 2.17 18.15 -6.55
N GLY A 133 2.18 16.85 -6.85
CA GLY A 133 2.89 16.29 -8.00
C GLY A 133 4.40 16.21 -7.78
N TRP A 134 5.06 15.22 -8.38
CA TRP A 134 6.51 15.04 -8.30
C TRP A 134 7.31 15.94 -9.26
N GLN A 135 6.63 16.78 -10.06
CA GLN A 135 7.23 17.49 -11.19
C GLN A 135 7.75 18.90 -10.86
N ASP A 136 7.53 19.42 -9.65
CA ASP A 136 7.75 20.85 -9.35
C ASP A 136 9.00 21.15 -8.49
N GLU A 137 10.12 20.46 -8.70
CA GLU A 137 11.42 20.92 -8.17
C GLU A 137 12.55 20.71 -9.21
N THR A 138 12.46 21.42 -10.33
CA THR A 138 13.65 21.91 -11.03
C THR A 138 13.54 23.42 -11.11
N GLU A 139 14.17 24.11 -10.16
CA GLU A 139 14.53 25.52 -10.26
C GLU A 139 15.96 25.62 -10.84
#